data_AF-A0A7R9UD28-F1
#
_entry.id   AF-A0A7R9UD28-F1
#
_cell.length_a   1.000
_cell.length_b   1.000
_cell.length_c   1.000
_cell.angle_alpha   90.00
_cell.angle_beta   90.00
_cell.angle_gamma   90.00
#
_symmetry.space_group_name_H-M   'P 1'
#
loop_
_entity.id
_entity.type
_entity.pdbx_description
1 polymer ?
#
loop_
_entity_poly.entity_id
_entity_poly.type
_entity_poly.pdbx_seq_one_letter_code
_entity_poly.pdbx_strand_id
1 'polypeptide(L)'
;VGLTPKPYDFMFWTNVFMLASSSIVAVATRQLFSGYKFCAQNPKILDNILRFAACSAFGQSFIFYTIANFDPLVCTTVTTTRKIFSVLLSIVLKGHSLNSQGWTGVAIASSGILGELEDKYT
;
A
#
# COMPACT_ATOMS: atom_id res chain seq x y z
N VAL A 1 -23.50 24.85 2.47
CA VAL A 1 -23.55 23.77 1.47
C VAL A 1 -22.22 23.02 1.54
N GLY A 2 -22.08 22.14 2.53
CA GLY A 2 -20.89 21.31 2.71
C GLY A 2 -21.09 20.03 1.92
N LEU A 3 -20.45 19.91 0.77
CA LEU A 3 -20.37 18.64 0.05
C LEU A 3 -19.63 17.68 0.96
N THR A 4 -20.34 16.74 1.59
CA THR A 4 -19.72 15.58 2.24
C THR A 4 -18.91 14.86 1.17
N PRO A 5 -17.57 14.94 1.20
CA PRO A 5 -16.78 14.37 0.13
C PRO A 5 -16.95 12.86 0.17
N LYS A 6 -17.47 12.28 -0.90
CA LYS A 6 -17.71 10.84 -0.94
C LYS A 6 -16.35 10.16 -1.04
N PRO A 7 -16.06 9.10 -0.27
CA PRO A 7 -14.78 8.38 -0.31
C PRO A 7 -14.32 8.00 -1.72
N TYR A 8 -15.27 7.71 -2.61
CA TYR A 8 -15.01 7.35 -3.99
C TYR A 8 -14.46 8.51 -4.83
N ASP A 9 -14.87 9.75 -4.55
CA ASP A 9 -14.37 10.94 -5.26
C ASP A 9 -12.87 11.13 -4.98
N PHE A 10 -12.45 10.94 -3.73
CA PHE A 10 -11.03 10.97 -3.36
C PHE A 10 -10.22 9.84 -4.00
N MET A 11 -10.79 8.64 -4.10
CA MET A 11 -10.14 7.51 -4.77
C MET A 11 -9.91 7.79 -6.25
N PHE A 12 -10.91 8.38 -6.93
CA PHE A 12 -10.79 8.75 -8.34
C PHE A 12 -9.68 9.78 -8.56
N TRP A 13 -9.70 10.89 -7.83
CA TRP A 13 -8.68 11.95 -7.97
C TRP A 13 -7.27 11.47 -7.64
N THR A 14 -7.13 10.60 -6.64
CA THR A 14 -5.84 10.00 -6.28
C THR A 14 -5.31 9.14 -7.42
N ASN A 15 -6.15 8.30 -8.03
CA ASN A 15 -5.75 7.46 -9.15
C ASN A 15 -5.41 8.27 -10.42
N VAL A 16 -6.11 9.38 -10.67
CA VAL A 16 -5.77 10.31 -11.76
C VAL A 16 -4.38 10.93 -11.53
N PHE A 17 -4.09 11.39 -10.31
CA PHE A 17 -2.79 11.96 -9.98
C PHE A 17 -1.65 10.92 -10.05
N MET A 18 -1.91 9.69 -9.59
CA MET A 18 -0.97 8.57 -9.73
C MET A 18 -0.69 8.25 -11.20
N LEU A 19 -1.72 8.25 -12.05
CA LEU A 19 -1.56 8.03 -13.49
C LEU A 19 -0.73 9.14 -14.13
N ALA A 20 -0.99 10.40 -13.80
CA ALA A 20 -0.27 11.55 -14.34
C ALA A 20 1.21 11.51 -13.94
N SER A 21 1.50 11.35 -12.65
CA SER A 21 2.88 11.27 -12.13
C SER A 21 3.64 10.06 -12.67
N SER A 22 3.01 8.88 -12.72
CA SER A 22 3.62 7.68 -13.32
C SER A 22 3.93 7.87 -14.80
N SER A 23 3.02 8.49 -15.55
CA SER A 23 3.22 8.77 -16.98
C SER A 23 4.39 9.73 -17.19
N ILE A 24 4.51 10.80 -16.39
CA ILE A 24 5.63 11.74 -16.45
C ILE A 24 6.96 11.02 -16.21
N VAL A 25 7.05 10.21 -15.16
CA VAL A 25 8.25 9.43 -14.83
C VAL A 25 8.60 8.45 -15.95
N ALA A 26 7.59 7.79 -16.54
CA ALA A 26 7.79 6.81 -17.61
C ALA A 26 8.23 7.47 -18.94
N VAL A 27 7.76 8.68 -19.24
CA VAL A 27 8.27 9.49 -20.36
C VAL A 27 9.71 9.92 -20.09
N ALA A 28 9.99 10.44 -18.89
CA ALA A 28 11.33 10.94 -18.52
C ALA A 28 12.40 9.84 -18.59
N THR A 29 12.06 8.62 -18.19
CA THR A 29 12.93 7.45 -18.27
C THR A 29 12.97 6.79 -19.65
N ARG A 30 12.14 7.25 -20.61
CA ARG A 30 11.95 6.68 -21.96
C ARG A 30 11.56 5.19 -21.97
N GLN A 31 11.01 4.69 -20.87
CA GLN A 31 10.67 3.26 -20.73
C GLN A 31 9.28 2.93 -21.27
N LEU A 32 8.41 3.92 -21.52
CA LEU A 32 7.03 3.68 -21.98
C LEU A 32 6.95 2.77 -23.20
N PHE A 33 7.70 3.07 -24.26
CA PHE A 33 7.62 2.32 -25.50
C PHE A 33 8.25 0.92 -25.38
N SER A 34 9.32 0.80 -24.60
CA SER A 34 9.97 -0.49 -24.31
C SER A 34 9.06 -1.40 -23.48
N GLY A 35 8.43 -0.84 -22.43
CA GLY A 35 7.48 -1.56 -21.59
C GLY A 35 6.23 -2.00 -22.35
N TYR A 36 5.69 -1.15 -23.23
CA TYR A 36 4.58 -1.52 -24.10
C TYR A 36 4.94 -2.69 -25.03
N LYS A 37 6.11 -2.61 -25.71
CA LYS A 37 6.59 -3.72 -26.56
C LYS A 37 6.78 -5.01 -25.78
N PHE A 38 7.33 -4.93 -24.57
CA PHE A 38 7.49 -6.09 -23.70
C PHE A 38 6.15 -6.75 -23.33
N CYS A 39 5.14 -5.94 -23.01
CA CYS A 39 3.79 -6.42 -22.74
C CYS A 39 3.13 -7.05 -23.98
N ALA A 40 3.32 -6.45 -25.16
CA ALA A 40 2.79 -6.97 -26.42
C ALA A 40 3.44 -8.30 -26.83
N GLN A 41 4.74 -8.48 -26.56
CA GLN A 41 5.46 -9.73 -26.83
C GLN A 41 5.12 -10.85 -25.83
N ASN A 42 4.65 -10.50 -24.62
CA ASN A 42 4.38 -11.45 -23.55
C ASN A 42 2.93 -11.32 -23.06
N PRO A 43 1.93 -11.80 -23.81
CA PRO A 43 0.51 -11.63 -23.48
C PRO A 43 0.11 -12.24 -22.12
N LYS A 44 0.83 -13.28 -21.65
CA LYS A 44 0.62 -13.84 -20.30
C LYS A 44 0.89 -12.84 -19.18
N ILE A 45 1.83 -11.90 -19.38
CA ILE A 45 2.13 -10.86 -18.39
C ILE A 45 0.98 -9.87 -18.30
N LEU A 46 0.29 -9.60 -19.42
CA LEU A 46 -0.88 -8.73 -19.43
C LEU A 46 -2.00 -9.27 -18.52
N ASP A 47 -2.25 -10.59 -18.54
CA ASP A 47 -3.22 -11.23 -17.64
C ASP A 47 -2.81 -11.08 -16.16
N ASN A 48 -1.53 -11.29 -15.85
CA ASN A 48 -1.02 -11.07 -14.49
C ASN A 48 -1.17 -9.61 -14.04
N ILE A 49 -0.88 -8.64 -14.92
CA ILE A 49 -1.05 -7.21 -14.65
C ILE A 49 -2.53 -6.87 -14.42
N LEU A 50 -3.44 -7.40 -15.23
CA LEU A 50 -4.88 -7.16 -15.09
C LEU A 50 -5.41 -7.72 -13.76
N ARG A 51 -5.03 -8.95 -13.40
CA ARG A 51 -5.39 -9.55 -12.11
C ARG A 51 -4.82 -8.77 -10.93
N PHE A 52 -3.57 -8.33 -11.05
CA PHE A 52 -2.94 -7.48 -10.04
C PHE A 52 -3.67 -6.13 -9.91
N ALA A 53 -4.03 -5.49 -11.03
CA ALA A 53 -4.78 -4.24 -11.05
C ALA A 53 -6.18 -4.39 -10.45
N ALA A 54 -6.89 -5.49 -10.76
CA ALA A 54 -8.20 -5.78 -10.18
C ALA A 54 -8.11 -6.00 -8.66
N CYS A 55 -7.13 -6.78 -8.20
CA CYS A 55 -6.86 -6.98 -6.77
C CYS A 55 -6.50 -5.65 -6.08
N SER A 56 -5.67 -4.82 -6.73
CA SER A 56 -5.29 -3.49 -6.25
C SER A 56 -6.49 -2.55 -6.12
N ALA A 57 -7.39 -2.51 -7.12
CA ALA A 57 -8.60 -1.71 -7.09
C ALA A 57 -9.54 -2.12 -5.94
N PHE A 58 -9.67 -3.43 -5.70
CA PHE A 58 -10.43 -3.94 -4.56
C PHE A 58 -9.79 -3.54 -3.22
N GLY A 59 -8.47 -3.69 -3.08
CA GLY A 59 -7.73 -3.29 -1.88
C GLY A 59 -7.80 -1.78 -1.62
N GLN A 60 -7.65 -0.95 -2.65
CA GLN A 60 -7.83 0.49 -2.53
C GLN A 60 -9.24 0.88 -2.07
N SER A 61 -10.27 0.18 -2.56
CA SER A 61 -11.65 0.43 -2.13
C SER A 61 -11.81 0.21 -0.62
N PHE A 62 -11.20 -0.84 -0.06
CA PHE A 62 -11.16 -1.07 1.39
C PHE A 62 -10.39 0.00 2.16
N ILE A 63 -9.28 0.49 1.62
CA ILE A 63 -8.50 1.57 2.23
C ILE A 63 -9.33 2.85 2.31
N PHE A 64 -9.89 3.31 1.19
CA PHE A 64 -10.71 4.52 1.17
C PHE A 64 -12.00 4.39 1.99
N TYR A 65 -12.62 3.20 1.99
CA TYR A 65 -13.75 2.91 2.88
C TYR A 65 -13.35 3.03 4.36
N THR A 66 -12.20 2.48 4.75
CA THR A 66 -11.72 2.55 6.14
C THR A 66 -11.41 3.98 6.53
N ILE A 67 -10.71 4.73 5.68
CA ILE A 67 -10.37 6.14 5.95
C ILE A 67 -11.64 6.97 6.15
N ALA A 68 -12.66 6.76 5.31
CA ALA A 68 -13.89 7.55 5.39
C ALA A 68 -14.81 7.19 6.57
N ASN A 69 -14.71 5.99 7.14
CA ASN A 69 -15.56 5.55 8.26
C ASN A 69 -14.84 5.54 9.62
N PHE A 70 -13.52 5.35 9.64
CA PHE A 70 -12.73 5.09 10.86
C PHE A 70 -11.48 5.96 10.99
N ASP A 71 -11.36 7.03 10.20
CA ASP A 71 -10.17 7.88 10.10
C ASP A 71 -8.93 7.22 9.49
N PRO A 72 -8.03 8.02 8.89
CA PRO A 72 -6.79 7.51 8.30
C PRO A 72 -5.82 6.90 9.33
N LEU A 73 -5.92 7.30 10.61
CA LEU A 73 -5.09 6.75 11.68
C LEU A 73 -5.35 5.25 11.86
N VAL A 74 -6.62 4.82 11.91
CA VAL A 74 -6.97 3.39 12.05
C VAL A 74 -6.46 2.57 10.87
N CYS A 75 -6.61 3.10 9.65
CA CYS A 75 -6.08 2.43 8.46
C CYS A 75 -4.56 2.23 8.57
N THR A 76 -3.84 3.26 9.03
CA THR A 76 -2.39 3.21 9.21
C THR A 76 -2.01 2.16 10.25
N THR A 77 -2.60 2.22 11.45
CA THR A 77 -2.36 1.26 12.54
C THR A 77 -2.63 -0.19 12.12
N VAL A 78 -3.72 -0.45 11.38
CA VAL A 78 -4.02 -1.80 10.87
C VAL A 78 -2.94 -2.26 9.88
N THR A 79 -2.52 -1.39 8.95
CA THR A 79 -1.53 -1.77 7.95
C THR A 79 -0.14 -1.98 8.53
N THR A 80 0.29 -1.17 9.50
CA THR A 80 1.58 -1.30 10.20
C THR A 80 1.59 -2.56 11.05
N THR A 81 0.52 -2.82 11.80
CA THR A 81 0.34 -4.04 12.60
C THR A 81 0.48 -5.28 11.73
N ARG A 82 -0.24 -5.35 10.60
CA ARG A 82 -0.13 -6.46 9.64
C ARG A 82 1.29 -6.67 9.13
N LYS A 83 2.03 -5.59 8.84
CA LYS A 83 3.43 -5.66 8.37
C LYS A 83 4.34 -6.25 9.45
N ILE A 84 4.23 -5.82 10.71
CA ILE A 84 5.03 -6.36 11.82
C ILE A 84 4.76 -7.85 12.01
N PHE A 85 3.48 -8.25 12.06
CA PHE A 85 3.12 -9.66 12.16
C PHE A 85 3.68 -10.49 11.00
N SER A 86 3.65 -9.96 9.78
CA SER A 86 4.22 -10.65 8.61
C SER A 86 5.74 -10.82 8.72
N VAL A 87 6.45 -9.83 9.26
CA VAL A 87 7.89 -9.91 9.52
C VAL A 87 8.19 -10.96 10.59
N LEU A 88 7.51 -10.91 11.73
CA LEU A 88 7.64 -11.87 12.82
C LEU A 88 7.34 -13.30 12.35
N LEU A 89 6.23 -13.47 11.64
CA LEU A 89 5.84 -14.77 11.09
C LEU A 89 6.87 -15.30 10.09
N SER A 90 7.43 -14.43 9.24
CA SER A 90 8.48 -14.83 8.30
C SER A 90 9.76 -15.30 9.00
N ILE A 91 10.10 -14.73 10.15
CA ILE A 91 11.27 -15.12 10.95
C ILE A 91 11.04 -16.51 11.56
N VAL A 92 9.87 -16.71 12.17
CA VAL A 92 9.48 -17.98 12.79
C VAL A 92 9.41 -19.10 11.74
N LEU A 93 8.73 -18.86 10.62
CA LEU A 93 8.51 -19.89 9.59
C LEU A 93 9.77 -20.24 8.80
N LYS A 94 10.64 -19.26 8.51
CA LYS A 94 11.84 -19.50 7.71
C LYS A 94 13.09 -19.78 8.55
N GLY A 95 12.99 -19.71 9.89
CA GLY A 95 14.10 -20.00 10.80
C GLY A 95 15.29 -19.04 10.71
N HIS A 96 15.09 -17.86 10.14
CA HIS A 96 16.18 -16.88 9.99
C HIS A 96 16.45 -16.18 11.33
N SER A 97 17.71 -16.14 11.76
CA SER A 97 18.09 -15.30 12.89
C SER A 97 18.22 -13.84 12.43
N LEU A 98 17.47 -12.93 13.07
CA LEU A 98 17.70 -11.50 12.91
C LEU A 98 18.94 -11.08 13.71
N ASN A 99 19.81 -10.29 13.10
CA ASN A 99 20.89 -9.59 13.80
C ASN A 99 20.32 -8.58 14.81
N SER A 100 21.14 -8.12 15.77
CA SER A 100 20.76 -7.15 16.81
C SER A 100 20.05 -5.91 16.26
N GLN A 101 20.53 -5.36 15.13
CA GLN A 101 19.88 -4.23 14.44
C GLN A 101 18.46 -4.55 13.94
N GLY A 102 18.20 -5.79 13.51
CA GLY A 102 16.88 -6.23 13.06
C GLY A 102 15.88 -6.29 14.22
N TRP A 103 16.31 -6.81 15.37
CA TRP A 103 15.48 -6.82 16.58
C TRP A 103 15.20 -5.40 17.10
N THR A 104 16.19 -4.50 17.05
CA THR A 104 15.96 -3.08 17.37
C THR A 104 14.92 -2.45 16.45
N GLY A 105 14.95 -2.74 15.14
CA GLY A 105 13.95 -2.27 14.20
C GLY A 105 12.53 -2.77 14.52
N VAL A 106 12.40 -4.04 14.90
CA VAL A 106 11.12 -4.63 15.34
C VAL A 106 10.63 -3.97 16.63
N ALA A 107 11.52 -3.73 17.59
CA ALA A 107 11.17 -3.06 18.84
C ALA A 107 10.67 -1.63 18.61
N ILE A 108 11.40 -0.83 17.81
CA ILE A 108 11.00 0.54 17.46
C ILE A 108 9.63 0.56 16.75
N ALA A 109 9.43 -0.33 15.77
CA ALA A 109 8.17 -0.41 15.05
C ALA A 109 6.99 -0.79 15.96
N SER A 110 7.22 -1.72 16.90
CA SER A 110 6.21 -2.16 17.87
C SER A 110 5.86 -1.04 18.85
N SER A 111 6.85 -0.31 19.35
CA SER A 111 6.64 0.86 20.22
C SER A 111 5.87 1.98 19.51
N GLY A 112 6.13 2.21 18.21
CA GLY A 112 5.39 3.19 17.42
C GLY A 112 3.88 2.87 17.36
N ILE A 113 3.52 1.60 17.15
CA ILE A 113 2.12 1.17 17.15
C ILE A 113 1.48 1.32 18.54
N LEU A 114 2.22 0.97 19.60
CA LEU A 114 1.71 1.14 20.97
C LEU A 114 1.41 2.61 21.27
N GLY A 115 2.30 3.53 20.88
CA GLY A 115 2.06 4.97 21.02
C GLY A 115 0.85 5.45 20.21
N GLU A 116 0.69 5.01 18.96
CA GLU A 116 -0.50 5.33 18.14
C GLU A 116 -1.81 4.84 18.79
N LEU A 117 -1.77 3.72 19.52
CA LEU A 117 -2.93 3.17 20.22
C LEU A 117 -3.24 3.95 21.49
N GLU A 118 -2.22 4.28 22.30
CA GLU A 118 -2.40 5.06 23.53
C GLU A 118 -3.03 6.44 23.25
N ASP A 119 -2.54 7.14 22.23
CA ASP A 119 -3.10 8.43 21.77
C ASP A 119 -4.55 8.34 21.29
N LYS A 120 -5.00 7.15 20.87
CA LYS A 120 -6.37 6.95 20.37
C LYS A 120 -7.38 6.60 21.47
N TYR A 121 -6.92 6.09 22.61
CA TYR A 121 -7.77 5.67 23.73
C TYR A 121 -7.68 6.60 24.95
N THR A 122 -6.76 7.58 24.96
CA THR A 122 -6.61 8.61 26.01
C THR A 122 -7.18 9.95 25.54
#